data_AF-A0A4P9TH41-F1
#
_entry.id   AF-A0A4P9TH41-F1
#
_cell.length_a   1.000
_cell.length_b   1.000
_cell.length_c   1.000
_cell.angle_alpha   90.00
_cell.angle_beta   90.00
_cell.angle_gamma   90.00
#
_symmetry.space_group_name_H-M   'P 1'
#
loop_
_entity.id
_entity.type
_entity.pdbx_description
1 polymer ?
#
loop_
_entity_poly.entity_id
_entity_poly.type
_entity_poly.pdbx_seq_one_letter_code
_entity_poly.pdbx_strand_id
1 'polypeptide(L)'
;MDETPRGHRATDRRTAHRRTFLRAVPCVGTALTATGTVAGSVTGREFPPPKRTEWSEPVSLGNGELRTFTTVAPSGDPTYHGVVLDRDALTGLPSAAALRTRAERGESGDKYGPTGAALEIHHAWSQEFFVPFPEAAATPFTVLGLTWNPDGHPPPGTYDVPHIDVHFHMLEAATVDAITGLNAASYTIPEPRLPEGYTRVPEPSLGGEFAVVTDMGEHLVDSESPAGPGGEFTATLIWGAYETTGDGFGELTFVEPMVTKRYLETVTGTDRYEIPQPTLYPTAGAYPTAYTVRDVPSDDAIAITIEAFTPVDRTELH
;
A
#
# COMPACT_ATOMS: atom_id res chain seq x y z
N MET A 1 47.44 20.09 -61.48
CA MET A 1 46.49 21.01 -60.80
C MET A 1 46.84 20.95 -59.32
N ASP A 2 48.05 21.35 -58.94
CA ASP A 2 48.60 22.72 -58.88
C ASP A 2 48.03 23.57 -57.75
N GLU A 3 48.95 24.25 -57.06
CA GLU A 3 48.81 25.31 -56.06
C GLU A 3 48.41 24.96 -54.59
N THR A 4 49.41 24.90 -53.73
CA THR A 4 49.46 25.76 -52.53
C THR A 4 49.81 27.20 -52.92
N PRO A 5 49.39 28.26 -52.19
CA PRO A 5 50.40 28.93 -51.34
C PRO A 5 49.92 29.74 -50.10
N ARG A 6 50.92 30.05 -49.24
CA ARG A 6 51.06 31.15 -48.24
C ARG A 6 50.21 31.05 -46.96
N GLY A 7 50.73 31.09 -45.73
CA GLY A 7 52.05 31.45 -45.20
C GLY A 7 52.04 32.83 -44.53
N HIS A 8 52.12 32.90 -43.19
CA HIS A 8 52.92 33.92 -42.49
C HIS A 8 53.14 33.64 -41.00
N ARG A 9 54.37 34.01 -40.58
CA ARG A 9 54.96 34.07 -39.23
C ARG A 9 54.10 34.82 -38.20
N ALA A 10 54.22 34.44 -36.92
CA ALA A 10 55.07 35.14 -35.95
C ALA A 10 54.88 34.60 -34.53
N THR A 11 56.00 34.38 -33.85
CA THR A 11 56.12 34.22 -32.40
C THR A 11 55.82 35.55 -31.70
N ASP A 12 54.98 35.56 -30.66
CA ASP A 12 55.26 36.40 -29.49
C ASP A 12 54.68 35.84 -28.20
N ARG A 13 55.40 36.12 -27.11
CA ARG A 13 55.25 35.57 -25.76
C ARG A 13 54.74 36.69 -24.85
N ARG A 14 54.00 36.31 -23.79
CA ARG A 14 53.48 37.15 -22.67
C ARG A 14 52.15 37.86 -23.05
N THR A 15 51.12 37.91 -22.21
CA THR A 15 51.06 38.16 -20.77
C THR A 15 49.81 37.53 -20.15
N ALA A 16 49.92 37.12 -18.89
CA ALA A 16 48.78 36.69 -18.08
C ALA A 16 47.92 37.91 -17.69
N HIS A 17 46.60 37.80 -17.85
CA HIS A 17 45.64 38.52 -17.03
C HIS A 17 44.43 37.62 -16.75
N ARG A 18 44.34 37.17 -15.50
CA ARG A 18 43.14 36.56 -14.92
C ARG A 18 41.98 37.54 -15.05
N ARG A 19 40.90 37.14 -15.71
CA ARG A 19 39.59 37.79 -15.60
C ARG A 19 38.57 36.73 -15.21
N THR A 20 38.31 36.70 -13.91
CA THR A 20 37.21 36.02 -13.25
C THR A 20 35.90 36.49 -13.87
N PHE A 21 35.21 35.61 -14.59
CA PHE A 21 33.80 35.83 -14.96
C PHE A 21 32.94 35.08 -13.95
N LEU A 22 32.43 35.84 -12.98
CA LEU A 22 31.26 35.47 -12.18
C LEU A 22 30.06 35.35 -13.14
N ARG A 23 29.63 34.12 -13.42
CA ARG A 23 28.28 33.88 -13.93
C ARG A 23 27.35 33.77 -12.73
N ALA A 24 26.65 34.88 -12.46
CA ALA A 24 25.46 34.88 -11.64
C ALA A 24 24.38 34.08 -12.37
N VAL A 25 23.91 33.01 -11.73
CA VAL A 25 22.67 32.33 -12.11
C VAL A 25 21.56 33.00 -11.30
N PRO A 26 20.56 33.64 -11.93
CA PRO A 26 19.46 34.25 -11.20
C PRO A 26 18.57 33.13 -10.62
N CYS A 27 18.47 33.10 -9.28
CA CYS A 27 17.41 32.38 -8.59
C CYS A 27 16.07 33.01 -8.97
N VAL A 28 15.32 32.35 -9.86
CA VAL A 28 13.90 32.61 -10.01
C VAL A 28 13.22 31.98 -8.80
N GLY A 29 12.92 32.83 -7.81
CA GLY A 29 12.09 32.46 -6.68
C GLY A 29 10.65 32.29 -7.16
N THR A 30 10.26 31.06 -7.47
CA THR A 30 8.85 30.70 -7.58
C THR A 30 8.31 30.63 -6.16
N ALA A 31 7.47 31.60 -5.81
CA ALA A 31 6.76 31.61 -4.55
C ALA A 31 5.86 30.36 -4.48
N LEU A 32 6.24 29.38 -3.65
CA LEU A 32 5.29 28.41 -3.13
C LEU A 32 4.27 29.18 -2.31
N THR A 33 3.08 29.42 -2.87
CA THR A 33 1.90 29.69 -2.07
C THR A 33 1.62 28.42 -1.29
N ALA A 34 2.14 28.35 -0.06
CA ALA A 34 1.69 27.40 0.94
C ALA A 34 0.20 27.66 1.18
N THR A 35 -0.66 26.90 0.51
CA THR A 35 -2.05 26.78 0.87
C THR A 35 -2.07 26.18 2.27
N GLY A 36 -2.58 26.96 3.22
CA GLY A 36 -2.32 26.80 4.64
C GLY A 36 -2.60 25.40 5.16
N THR A 37 -1.64 24.86 5.91
CA THR A 37 -1.93 23.91 6.97
C THR A 37 -2.97 24.55 7.89
N VAL A 38 -4.21 24.08 7.83
CA VAL A 38 -5.06 24.14 9.01
C VAL A 38 -4.45 23.14 9.99
N ALA A 39 -3.48 23.61 10.77
CA ALA A 39 -3.12 22.96 12.02
C ALA A 39 -4.29 23.16 12.97
N GLY A 40 -5.39 22.45 12.70
CA GLY A 40 -6.42 22.21 13.68
C GLY A 40 -5.79 21.30 14.71
N SER A 41 -5.36 21.87 15.83
CA SER A 41 -5.11 21.07 17.03
C SER A 41 -6.45 20.42 17.41
N VAL A 42 -6.73 19.23 16.91
CA VAL A 42 -7.78 18.38 17.47
C VAL A 42 -7.21 17.76 18.75
N THR A 43 -6.87 18.61 19.72
CA THR A 43 -6.66 18.16 21.09
C THR A 43 -8.04 17.81 21.63
N GLY A 44 -8.35 16.52 21.72
CA GLY A 44 -9.42 16.03 22.61
C GLY A 44 -10.65 15.40 21.96
N ARG A 45 -10.55 14.79 20.77
CA ARG A 45 -11.53 13.75 20.40
C ARG A 45 -10.84 12.40 20.44
N GLU A 46 -11.36 11.54 21.31
CA GLU A 46 -11.02 10.12 21.40
C GLU A 46 -11.13 9.48 20.01
N PHE A 47 -10.09 8.74 19.64
CA PHE A 47 -10.00 8.06 18.35
C PHE A 47 -9.82 6.56 18.59
N PRO A 48 -10.59 5.70 17.88
CA PRO A 48 -11.78 6.08 17.11
C PRO A 48 -12.93 6.50 18.05
N PRO A 49 -13.94 7.27 17.59
CA PRO A 49 -15.03 7.73 18.44
C PRO A 49 -15.83 6.54 19.03
N PRO A 50 -15.82 6.30 20.36
CA PRO A 50 -16.30 5.04 20.92
C PRO A 50 -17.81 4.81 20.73
N LYS A 51 -18.61 5.88 20.72
CA LYS A 51 -20.08 5.80 20.60
C LYS A 51 -20.59 5.35 19.23
N ARG A 52 -19.71 5.28 18.23
CA ARG A 52 -20.06 5.00 16.83
C ARG A 52 -19.10 4.00 16.19
N THR A 53 -18.28 3.37 17.01
CA THR A 53 -17.28 2.42 16.56
C THR A 53 -17.68 1.03 17.03
N GLU A 54 -17.78 0.13 16.06
CA GLU A 54 -17.88 -1.30 16.31
C GLU A 54 -16.50 -1.92 16.08
N TRP A 55 -16.19 -2.97 16.83
CA TRP A 55 -14.87 -3.60 16.89
C TRP A 55 -14.99 -5.11 16.66
N SER A 56 -13.97 -5.70 16.06
CA SER A 56 -13.79 -7.15 16.07
C SER A 56 -13.33 -7.65 17.44
N GLU A 57 -13.34 -8.98 17.59
CA GLU A 57 -12.52 -9.64 18.61
C GLU A 57 -11.02 -9.36 18.35
N PRO A 58 -10.19 -9.31 19.40
CA PRO A 58 -8.76 -9.10 19.25
C PRO A 58 -8.07 -10.35 18.71
N VAL A 59 -7.00 -10.12 17.94
CA VAL A 59 -6.12 -11.15 17.39
C VAL A 59 -4.69 -10.87 17.84
N SER A 60 -3.96 -11.89 18.26
CA SER A 60 -2.59 -11.71 18.75
C SER A 60 -1.60 -11.53 17.59
N LEU A 61 -0.78 -10.49 17.68
CA LEU A 61 0.32 -10.22 16.77
C LEU A 61 1.53 -9.77 17.59
N GLY A 62 2.67 -10.43 17.40
CA GLY A 62 3.85 -10.13 18.22
C GLY A 62 3.55 -10.28 19.71
N ASN A 63 3.86 -9.26 20.51
CA ASN A 63 3.55 -9.21 21.95
C ASN A 63 2.26 -8.44 22.28
N GLY A 64 1.54 -7.94 21.28
CA GLY A 64 0.31 -7.18 21.45
C GLY A 64 -0.85 -7.79 20.69
N GLU A 65 -1.88 -6.99 20.49
CA GLU A 65 -3.07 -7.37 19.75
C GLU A 65 -3.35 -6.40 18.60
N LEU A 66 -4.18 -6.86 17.66
CA LEU A 66 -4.81 -6.04 16.66
C LEU A 66 -6.31 -6.27 16.63
N ARG A 67 -7.05 -5.25 16.21
CA ARG A 67 -8.50 -5.28 16.04
C ARG A 67 -8.92 -4.50 14.81
N THR A 68 -9.82 -5.06 14.02
CA THR A 68 -10.52 -4.28 12.99
C THR A 68 -11.67 -3.50 13.61
N PHE A 69 -12.04 -2.40 12.98
CA PHE A 69 -13.16 -1.58 13.41
C PHE A 69 -13.79 -0.82 12.25
N THR A 70 -15.06 -0.49 12.45
CA THR A 70 -15.80 0.45 11.60
C THR A 70 -16.36 1.56 12.47
N THR A 71 -16.11 2.81 12.11
CA THR A 71 -16.81 3.97 12.66
C THR A 71 -17.77 4.55 11.63
N VAL A 72 -19.03 4.74 12.00
CA VAL A 72 -20.04 5.35 11.11
C VAL A 72 -20.47 6.75 11.56
N ALA A 73 -20.85 7.60 10.60
CA ALA A 73 -21.51 8.87 10.84
C ALA A 73 -22.95 8.66 11.37
N PRO A 74 -23.61 9.71 11.90
CA PRO A 74 -25.04 9.65 12.22
C PRO A 74 -25.94 9.24 11.06
N SER A 75 -25.52 9.47 9.82
CA SER A 75 -26.22 9.04 8.61
C SER A 75 -26.12 7.53 8.34
N GLY A 76 -25.18 6.82 8.98
CA GLY A 76 -24.84 5.43 8.68
C GLY A 76 -23.64 5.27 7.74
N ASP A 77 -23.14 6.37 7.15
CA ASP A 77 -22.00 6.32 6.23
C ASP A 77 -20.69 6.00 6.98
N PRO A 78 -19.79 5.18 6.41
CA PRO A 78 -18.49 4.91 7.00
C PRO A 78 -17.65 6.20 7.08
N THR A 79 -16.97 6.37 8.20
CA THR A 79 -16.02 7.48 8.44
C THR A 79 -14.60 6.97 8.61
N TYR A 80 -14.45 5.86 9.32
CA TYR A 80 -13.22 5.10 9.47
C TYR A 80 -13.53 3.63 9.27
N HIS A 81 -12.72 2.93 8.51
CA HIS A 81 -12.73 1.48 8.41
C HIS A 81 -11.28 1.04 8.39
N GLY A 82 -10.87 0.24 9.37
CA GLY A 82 -9.44 0.11 9.64
C GLY A 82 -9.07 -0.89 10.70
N VAL A 83 -7.78 -0.95 10.98
CA VAL A 83 -7.18 -1.78 12.01
C VAL A 83 -6.46 -0.89 13.02
N VAL A 84 -6.56 -1.23 14.29
CA VAL A 84 -5.70 -0.72 15.36
C VAL A 84 -4.76 -1.84 15.79
N LEU A 85 -3.48 -1.52 15.93
CA LEU A 85 -2.43 -2.38 16.44
C LEU A 85 -1.88 -1.75 17.72
N ASP A 86 -1.77 -2.53 18.79
CA ASP A 86 -0.99 -2.12 19.96
C ASP A 86 0.45 -1.84 19.51
N ARG A 87 1.13 -0.86 20.12
CA ARG A 87 2.55 -0.64 19.81
C ARG A 87 3.40 -1.88 20.11
N ASP A 88 3.05 -2.62 21.16
CA ASP A 88 3.70 -3.87 21.51
C ASP A 88 3.51 -4.98 20.45
N ALA A 89 2.51 -4.86 19.56
CA ALA A 89 2.32 -5.79 18.46
C ALA A 89 3.46 -5.72 17.42
N LEU A 90 4.21 -4.62 17.38
CA LEU A 90 5.42 -4.48 16.57
C LEU A 90 6.66 -5.12 17.22
N THR A 91 6.52 -5.69 18.42
CA THR A 91 7.60 -6.38 19.12
C THR A 91 7.30 -7.88 19.20
N GLY A 92 8.32 -8.73 19.32
CA GLY A 92 8.10 -10.18 19.41
C GLY A 92 7.57 -10.85 18.14
N LEU A 93 7.49 -10.12 17.02
CA LEU A 93 7.10 -10.65 15.72
C LEU A 93 8.04 -11.79 15.28
N PRO A 94 7.51 -12.88 14.69
CA PRO A 94 8.33 -14.01 14.26
C PRO A 94 9.19 -13.67 13.05
N SER A 95 10.38 -14.25 12.97
CA SER A 95 11.21 -14.20 11.75
C SER A 95 10.71 -15.17 10.69
N ALA A 96 11.13 -15.00 9.44
CA ALA A 96 10.84 -15.94 8.35
C ALA A 96 11.25 -17.37 8.71
N ALA A 97 12.43 -17.55 9.32
CA ALA A 97 12.91 -18.85 9.77
C ALA A 97 12.03 -19.48 10.86
N ALA A 98 11.48 -18.66 11.77
CA ALA A 98 10.56 -19.13 12.80
C ALA A 98 9.21 -19.56 12.19
N LEU A 99 8.67 -18.78 11.25
CA LEU A 99 7.44 -19.10 10.50
C LEU A 99 7.59 -20.40 9.72
N ARG A 100 8.69 -20.53 8.97
CA ARG A 100 9.04 -21.77 8.26
C ARG A 100 9.10 -22.97 9.20
N THR A 101 9.81 -22.84 10.32
CA THR A 101 9.96 -23.92 11.30
C THR A 101 8.61 -24.34 11.89
N ARG A 102 7.71 -23.38 12.13
CA ARG A 102 6.34 -23.62 12.61
C ARG A 102 5.53 -24.42 11.58
N ALA A 103 5.58 -24.01 10.31
CA ALA A 103 4.89 -24.72 9.22
C ALA A 103 5.43 -26.14 8.99
N GLU A 104 6.76 -26.32 8.99
CA GLU A 104 7.41 -27.64 8.81
C GLU A 104 7.10 -28.64 9.94
N ARG A 105 6.68 -28.16 11.12
CA ARG A 105 6.19 -28.98 12.23
C ARG A 105 4.71 -29.37 12.12
N GLY A 106 4.01 -28.91 11.09
CA GLY A 106 2.56 -29.08 10.97
C GLY A 106 1.76 -28.14 11.89
N GLU A 107 2.38 -27.07 12.38
CA GLU A 107 1.79 -26.09 13.29
C GLU A 107 1.56 -24.75 12.58
N SER A 108 1.41 -24.74 11.25
CA SER A 108 1.23 -23.53 10.42
C SER A 108 0.19 -22.58 11.02
N GLY A 109 -0.83 -23.11 11.66
CA GLY A 109 -1.92 -22.32 12.24
C GLY A 109 -3.06 -22.16 11.27
N ASP A 110 -3.88 -21.15 11.55
CA ASP A 110 -5.10 -20.83 10.85
C ASP A 110 -5.16 -19.32 10.70
N LYS A 111 -5.39 -18.82 9.48
CA LYS A 111 -5.48 -17.39 9.18
C LYS A 111 -6.71 -16.75 9.81
N TYR A 112 -7.76 -17.52 10.13
CA TYR A 112 -8.89 -17.06 10.93
C TYR A 112 -8.65 -17.20 12.44
N GLY A 113 -7.54 -17.83 12.82
CA GLY A 113 -7.18 -18.13 14.20
C GLY A 113 -6.45 -16.98 14.90
N PRO A 114 -6.32 -17.07 16.24
CA PRO A 114 -5.78 -15.99 17.07
C PRO A 114 -4.29 -15.72 16.86
N THR A 115 -3.57 -16.59 16.15
CA THR A 115 -2.12 -16.50 15.92
C THR A 115 -1.75 -16.49 14.44
N GLY A 116 -2.75 -16.41 13.55
CA GLY A 116 -2.57 -16.43 12.11
C GLY A 116 -1.96 -17.74 11.58
N ALA A 117 -1.86 -17.80 10.26
CA ALA A 117 -1.19 -18.87 9.54
C ALA A 117 0.24 -18.46 9.17
N ALA A 118 1.19 -19.38 9.30
CA ALA A 118 2.54 -19.28 8.78
C ALA A 118 2.59 -20.03 7.44
N LEU A 119 2.83 -19.31 6.36
CA LEU A 119 2.82 -19.85 5.00
C LEU A 119 3.84 -19.13 4.12
N GLU A 120 4.15 -19.74 2.97
CA GLU A 120 4.94 -19.11 1.93
C GLU A 120 4.00 -18.45 0.91
N ILE A 121 4.06 -17.12 0.80
CA ILE A 121 3.27 -16.30 -0.13
C ILE A 121 4.27 -15.61 -1.06
N HIS A 122 4.07 -15.75 -2.37
CA HIS A 122 4.91 -15.12 -3.41
C HIS A 122 6.43 -15.27 -3.13
N HIS A 123 6.86 -16.49 -2.78
CA HIS A 123 8.26 -16.85 -2.47
C HIS A 123 8.82 -16.30 -1.14
N ALA A 124 7.99 -15.71 -0.28
CA ALA A 124 8.38 -15.19 1.02
C ALA A 124 7.60 -15.87 2.16
N TRP A 125 8.26 -16.12 3.29
CA TRP A 125 7.59 -16.64 4.48
C TRP A 125 6.91 -15.52 5.24
N SER A 126 5.60 -15.64 5.41
CA SER A 126 4.76 -14.60 5.98
C SER A 126 3.81 -15.15 7.04
N GLN A 127 3.32 -14.26 7.89
CA GLN A 127 2.25 -14.56 8.85
C GLN A 127 0.99 -13.83 8.44
N GLU A 128 -0.05 -14.58 8.07
CA GLU A 128 -1.29 -14.03 7.52
C GLU A 128 -2.47 -14.18 8.48
N PHE A 129 -3.33 -13.18 8.48
CA PHE A 129 -4.57 -13.11 9.25
C PHE A 129 -5.71 -12.62 8.38
N PHE A 130 -6.86 -13.28 8.45
CA PHE A 130 -8.13 -12.80 7.94
C PHE A 130 -9.01 -12.38 9.12
N VAL A 131 -9.20 -11.06 9.26
CA VAL A 131 -9.98 -10.46 10.34
C VAL A 131 -11.20 -9.77 9.74
N PRO A 132 -12.40 -10.36 9.86
CA PRO A 132 -13.61 -9.73 9.36
C PRO A 132 -13.83 -8.36 9.99
N PHE A 133 -14.32 -7.41 9.20
CA PHE A 133 -14.77 -6.15 9.75
C PHE A 133 -16.15 -6.30 10.40
N PRO A 134 -16.45 -5.49 11.44
CA PRO A 134 -17.83 -5.27 11.87
C PRO A 134 -18.70 -4.78 10.69
N GLU A 135 -19.96 -5.22 10.66
CA GLU A 135 -20.86 -5.00 9.52
C GLU A 135 -21.03 -3.51 9.19
N ALA A 136 -20.79 -3.15 7.92
CA ALA A 136 -20.83 -1.78 7.45
C ALA A 136 -21.54 -1.71 6.08
N ALA A 137 -22.88 -1.71 6.09
CA ALA A 137 -23.71 -1.88 4.89
C ALA A 137 -23.43 -0.88 3.74
N ALA A 138 -22.82 0.27 4.02
CA ALA A 138 -22.54 1.30 3.03
C ALA A 138 -21.19 1.14 2.31
N THR A 139 -20.28 0.27 2.74
CA THR A 139 -18.96 0.08 2.10
C THR A 139 -18.79 -1.36 1.61
N PRO A 140 -18.12 -1.59 0.46
CA PRO A 140 -17.95 -2.94 -0.08
C PRO A 140 -16.86 -3.74 0.65
N PHE A 141 -16.07 -3.12 1.54
CA PHE A 141 -14.96 -3.78 2.23
C PHE A 141 -15.47 -4.67 3.36
N THR A 142 -15.10 -5.96 3.33
CA THR A 142 -15.70 -6.99 4.21
C THR A 142 -14.69 -7.64 5.16
N VAL A 143 -13.44 -7.85 4.73
CA VAL A 143 -12.41 -8.52 5.50
C VAL A 143 -11.07 -7.81 5.37
N LEU A 144 -10.34 -7.74 6.49
CA LEU A 144 -8.95 -7.33 6.52
C LEU A 144 -8.07 -8.57 6.33
N GLY A 145 -7.29 -8.61 5.25
CA GLY A 145 -6.14 -9.50 5.12
C GLY A 145 -4.90 -8.78 5.66
N LEU A 146 -4.33 -9.23 6.77
CA LEU A 146 -3.10 -8.66 7.32
C LEU A 146 -1.95 -9.65 7.18
N THR A 147 -0.88 -9.23 6.54
CA THR A 147 0.29 -10.07 6.29
C THR A 147 1.53 -9.43 6.88
N TRP A 148 2.18 -10.12 7.82
CA TRP A 148 3.50 -9.76 8.32
C TRP A 148 4.58 -10.41 7.47
N ASN A 149 5.44 -9.58 6.86
CA ASN A 149 6.54 -9.98 5.98
C ASN A 149 7.89 -9.66 6.64
N PRO A 150 8.49 -10.59 7.41
CA PRO A 150 9.69 -10.31 8.21
C PRO A 150 10.94 -9.99 7.38
N ASP A 151 11.09 -10.60 6.20
CA ASP A 151 12.23 -10.36 5.31
C ASP A 151 11.82 -9.53 4.07
N GLY A 152 10.56 -9.07 4.02
CA GLY A 152 9.97 -8.50 2.82
C GLY A 152 9.50 -9.56 1.82
N HIS A 153 9.10 -9.12 0.62
CA HIS A 153 8.70 -10.01 -0.47
C HIS A 153 9.02 -9.38 -1.85
N PRO A 154 9.00 -10.17 -2.93
CA PRO A 154 9.27 -9.68 -4.29
C PRO A 154 8.40 -8.48 -4.69
N PRO A 155 8.88 -7.60 -5.61
CA PRO A 155 10.09 -7.78 -6.42
C PRO A 155 11.41 -7.52 -5.67
N PRO A 156 12.50 -8.23 -6.02
CA PRO A 156 13.81 -8.03 -5.38
C PRO A 156 14.30 -6.59 -5.46
N GLY A 157 14.74 -6.05 -4.33
CA GLY A 157 15.24 -4.70 -4.17
C GLY A 157 14.18 -3.61 -4.00
N THR A 158 12.89 -3.99 -3.95
CA THR A 158 11.75 -3.06 -3.87
C THR A 158 11.11 -3.11 -2.47
N TYR A 159 10.61 -4.28 -2.05
CA TYR A 159 9.92 -4.46 -0.76
C TYR A 159 10.71 -5.35 0.21
N ASP A 160 12.04 -5.36 0.11
CA ASP A 160 12.97 -6.25 0.85
C ASP A 160 13.29 -5.77 2.29
N VAL A 161 12.31 -5.21 3.00
CA VAL A 161 12.46 -4.80 4.41
C VAL A 161 11.27 -5.27 5.23
N PRO A 162 11.38 -5.42 6.56
CA PRO A 162 10.25 -5.88 7.37
C PRO A 162 9.06 -4.92 7.30
N HIS A 163 7.89 -5.41 6.89
CA HIS A 163 6.69 -4.60 6.69
C HIS A 163 5.42 -5.42 6.90
N ILE A 164 4.29 -4.71 7.01
CA ILE A 164 2.95 -5.29 7.07
C ILE A 164 2.18 -4.85 5.83
N ASP A 165 1.48 -5.79 5.21
CA ASP A 165 0.52 -5.53 4.15
C ASP A 165 -0.89 -5.54 4.75
N VAL A 166 -1.66 -4.50 4.45
CA VAL A 166 -3.00 -4.33 5.01
C VAL A 166 -4.02 -4.36 3.89
N HIS A 167 -4.48 -5.54 3.52
CA HIS A 167 -5.46 -5.75 2.47
C HIS A 167 -6.87 -5.44 2.97
N PHE A 168 -7.46 -4.37 2.47
CA PHE A 168 -8.88 -4.10 2.59
C PHE A 168 -9.58 -4.81 1.43
N HIS A 169 -10.11 -6.01 1.66
CA HIS A 169 -10.80 -6.78 0.61
C HIS A 169 -12.27 -6.40 0.47
N MET A 170 -12.72 -6.33 -0.77
CA MET A 170 -14.13 -6.14 -1.17
C MET A 170 -14.87 -7.46 -1.42
N LEU A 171 -14.14 -8.56 -1.55
CA LEU A 171 -14.70 -9.91 -1.65
C LEU A 171 -14.94 -10.50 -0.26
N GLU A 172 -15.87 -11.44 -0.15
CA GLU A 172 -16.05 -12.24 1.06
C GLU A 172 -14.78 -13.05 1.38
N ALA A 173 -14.47 -13.22 2.67
CA ALA A 173 -13.25 -13.89 3.11
C ALA A 173 -13.08 -15.32 2.54
N ALA A 174 -14.16 -16.07 2.34
CA ALA A 174 -14.10 -17.40 1.75
C ALA A 174 -13.77 -17.37 0.25
N THR A 175 -14.18 -16.31 -0.46
CA THR A 175 -13.82 -16.11 -1.87
C THR A 175 -12.35 -15.75 -1.99
N VAL A 176 -11.85 -14.89 -1.09
CA VAL A 176 -10.43 -14.54 -1.00
C VAL A 176 -9.58 -15.79 -0.70
N ASP A 177 -9.98 -16.58 0.31
CA ASP A 177 -9.31 -17.85 0.70
C ASP A 177 -9.25 -18.89 -0.44
N ALA A 178 -10.23 -18.86 -1.35
CA ALA A 178 -10.26 -19.76 -2.48
C ALA A 178 -9.28 -19.38 -3.60
N ILE A 179 -8.68 -18.17 -3.56
CA ILE A 179 -7.72 -17.71 -4.56
C ILE A 179 -6.41 -18.46 -4.36
N THR A 180 -6.07 -19.33 -5.31
CA THR A 180 -4.78 -20.03 -5.31
C THR A 180 -3.78 -19.26 -6.18
N GLY A 181 -2.54 -19.12 -5.70
CA GLY A 181 -1.38 -18.63 -6.44
C GLY A 181 -0.13 -19.45 -6.08
N LEU A 182 1.04 -19.15 -6.62
CA LEU A 182 1.34 -18.16 -7.66
C LEU A 182 1.03 -18.73 -9.05
N ASN A 183 0.21 -18.06 -9.86
CA ASN A 183 -0.07 -18.46 -11.24
C ASN A 183 -0.34 -17.25 -12.15
N ALA A 184 -0.33 -17.49 -13.47
CA ALA A 184 -0.59 -16.45 -14.46
C ALA A 184 -2.07 -16.07 -14.48
N ALA A 185 -2.36 -14.77 -14.42
CA ALA A 185 -3.70 -14.24 -14.57
C ALA A 185 -4.28 -14.59 -15.94
N SER A 186 -5.44 -15.24 -15.97
CA SER A 186 -6.11 -15.68 -17.20
C SER A 186 -7.17 -14.69 -17.72
N TYR A 187 -7.12 -13.45 -17.25
CA TYR A 187 -8.09 -12.39 -17.54
C TYR A 187 -7.41 -11.08 -17.96
N THR A 188 -8.22 -10.18 -18.52
CA THR A 188 -7.81 -8.80 -18.82
C THR A 188 -8.48 -7.81 -17.88
N ILE A 189 -7.87 -6.66 -17.66
CA ILE A 189 -8.46 -5.57 -16.87
C ILE A 189 -8.72 -4.40 -17.83
N PRO A 190 -9.99 -4.05 -18.12
CA PRO A 190 -10.31 -2.90 -18.94
C PRO A 190 -9.79 -1.59 -18.33
N GLU A 191 -9.27 -0.68 -19.17
CA GLU A 191 -8.73 0.62 -18.74
C GLU A 191 -9.64 1.40 -17.77
N PRO A 192 -10.98 1.48 -17.97
CA PRO A 192 -11.83 2.20 -17.02
C PRO A 192 -11.83 1.64 -15.59
N ARG A 193 -11.49 0.35 -15.42
CA ARG A 193 -11.39 -0.34 -14.13
C ARG A 193 -10.00 -0.20 -13.50
N LEU A 194 -9.00 0.31 -14.23
CA LEU A 194 -7.70 0.62 -13.64
C LEU A 194 -7.79 1.93 -12.85
N PRO A 195 -7.24 1.97 -11.63
CA PRO A 195 -7.03 3.23 -10.92
C PRO A 195 -6.11 4.17 -11.70
N GLU A 196 -6.32 5.48 -11.56
CA GLU A 196 -5.44 6.48 -12.19
C GLU A 196 -3.97 6.24 -11.84
N GLY A 197 -3.10 6.14 -12.87
CA GLY A 197 -1.65 5.93 -12.70
C GLY A 197 -1.21 4.49 -12.43
N TYR A 198 -2.14 3.56 -12.28
CA TYR A 198 -1.84 2.16 -11.93
C TYR A 198 -1.67 1.28 -13.16
N THR A 199 -0.79 0.29 -13.04
CA THR A 199 -0.50 -0.67 -14.11
C THR A 199 -0.30 -2.08 -13.56
N ARG A 200 -0.42 -3.06 -14.46
CA ARG A 200 -0.18 -4.48 -14.17
C ARG A 200 1.32 -4.75 -14.14
N VAL A 201 1.79 -5.58 -13.22
CA VAL A 201 3.22 -5.90 -13.05
C VAL A 201 3.54 -7.28 -13.63
N PRO A 202 4.43 -7.39 -14.63
CA PRO A 202 4.94 -8.67 -15.10
C PRO A 202 5.71 -9.42 -14.00
N GLU A 203 5.43 -10.71 -13.83
CA GLU A 203 6.11 -11.59 -12.88
C GLU A 203 7.19 -12.43 -13.61
N PRO A 204 8.49 -12.17 -13.37
CA PRO A 204 9.57 -12.87 -14.05
C PRO A 204 9.55 -14.40 -13.86
N SER A 205 9.15 -14.89 -12.69
CA SER A 205 9.07 -16.33 -12.41
C SER A 205 7.99 -17.05 -13.24
N LEU A 206 7.01 -16.30 -13.77
CA LEU A 206 5.96 -16.77 -14.66
C LEU A 206 6.23 -16.44 -16.13
N GLY A 207 7.48 -16.15 -16.49
CA GLY A 207 7.85 -15.81 -17.87
C GLY A 207 7.42 -14.41 -18.31
N GLY A 208 7.15 -13.51 -17.36
CA GLY A 208 6.69 -12.15 -17.64
C GLY A 208 5.17 -12.02 -17.80
N GLU A 209 4.41 -13.06 -17.48
CA GLU A 209 2.95 -12.98 -17.33
C GLU A 209 2.58 -12.22 -16.05
N PHE A 210 1.34 -11.74 -15.95
CA PHE A 210 0.84 -11.10 -14.73
C PHE A 210 0.48 -12.14 -13.67
N ALA A 211 0.79 -11.88 -12.41
CA ALA A 211 0.65 -12.85 -11.33
C ALA A 211 -0.66 -12.69 -10.54
N VAL A 212 -1.36 -13.80 -10.31
CA VAL A 212 -2.32 -13.97 -9.22
C VAL A 212 -1.59 -14.55 -8.01
N VAL A 213 -1.65 -13.85 -6.89
CA VAL A 213 -1.08 -14.26 -5.60
C VAL A 213 -2.17 -14.91 -4.75
N THR A 214 -1.80 -16.00 -4.06
CA THR A 214 -2.69 -16.72 -3.14
C THR A 214 -3.35 -15.76 -2.16
N ASP A 215 -4.62 -15.97 -1.84
CA ASP A 215 -5.34 -15.21 -0.83
C ASP A 215 -5.50 -13.71 -1.12
N MET A 216 -5.22 -13.29 -2.36
CA MET A 216 -5.21 -11.87 -2.73
C MET A 216 -5.81 -11.66 -4.12
N GLY A 217 -5.09 -12.05 -5.16
CA GLY A 217 -5.35 -11.66 -6.55
C GLY A 217 -4.11 -11.08 -7.23
N GLU A 218 -4.34 -10.37 -8.32
CA GLU A 218 -3.30 -9.64 -9.04
C GLU A 218 -3.02 -8.29 -8.38
N HIS A 219 -1.74 -7.99 -8.19
CA HIS A 219 -1.28 -6.70 -7.64
C HIS A 219 -1.03 -5.70 -8.77
N LEU A 220 -1.67 -4.54 -8.66
CA LEU A 220 -1.52 -3.39 -9.52
C LEU A 220 -0.72 -2.32 -8.77
N VAL A 221 0.29 -1.76 -9.42
CA VAL A 221 1.19 -0.78 -8.81
C VAL A 221 1.05 0.58 -9.47
N ASP A 222 1.33 1.63 -8.71
CA ASP A 222 1.60 2.94 -9.27
C ASP A 222 2.84 2.88 -10.17
N SER A 223 2.66 3.24 -11.44
CA SER A 223 3.70 3.24 -12.47
C SER A 223 4.83 4.24 -12.20
N GLU A 224 4.60 5.23 -11.33
CA GLU A 224 5.58 6.24 -10.93
C GLU A 224 6.10 6.02 -9.49
N SER A 225 5.75 4.91 -8.83
CA SER A 225 6.06 4.69 -7.41
C SER A 225 7.56 4.83 -7.10
N PRO A 226 7.93 5.63 -6.08
CA PRO A 226 9.31 5.77 -5.66
C PRO A 226 9.84 4.51 -4.96
N ALA A 227 9.00 3.52 -4.64
CA ALA A 227 9.43 2.26 -4.03
C ALA A 227 10.20 1.35 -5.01
N GLY A 228 10.32 1.71 -6.29
CA GLY A 228 11.09 0.96 -7.28
C GLY A 228 12.60 0.84 -6.97
N PRO A 229 13.36 0.08 -7.79
CA PRO A 229 14.75 -0.25 -7.51
C PRO A 229 15.62 0.98 -7.21
N GLY A 230 16.09 1.09 -5.96
CA GLY A 230 16.96 2.17 -5.48
C GLY A 230 16.27 3.31 -4.73
N GLY A 231 14.94 3.28 -4.57
CA GLY A 231 14.21 4.17 -3.68
C GLY A 231 14.07 3.63 -2.24
N GLU A 232 13.71 4.50 -1.30
CA GLU A 232 13.44 4.12 0.10
C GLU A 232 11.96 3.76 0.25
N PHE A 233 11.66 2.48 0.46
CA PHE A 233 10.31 2.01 0.79
C PHE A 233 10.00 2.29 2.26
N THR A 234 8.97 3.11 2.50
CA THR A 234 8.44 3.43 3.84
C THR A 234 6.97 3.05 3.93
N ALA A 235 6.20 3.48 2.92
CA ALA A 235 4.84 3.07 2.64
C ALA A 235 4.61 3.08 1.13
N THR A 236 3.78 2.17 0.62
CA THR A 236 3.27 2.16 -0.76
C THR A 236 1.81 1.75 -0.74
N LEU A 237 1.09 2.08 -1.81
CA LEU A 237 -0.27 1.63 -2.02
C LEU A 237 -0.31 0.68 -3.22
N ILE A 238 -1.03 -0.41 -3.06
CA ILE A 238 -1.35 -1.39 -4.09
C ILE A 238 -2.87 -1.42 -4.28
N TRP A 239 -3.28 -1.61 -5.53
CA TRP A 239 -4.64 -2.01 -5.85
C TRP A 239 -4.65 -3.47 -6.27
N GLY A 240 -5.68 -4.19 -5.85
CA GLY A 240 -5.88 -5.58 -6.19
C GLY A 240 -6.92 -5.78 -7.25
N ALA A 241 -6.72 -6.76 -8.13
CA ALA A 241 -7.73 -7.20 -9.07
C ALA A 241 -7.87 -8.72 -9.12
N TYR A 242 -9.09 -9.21 -9.34
CA TYR A 242 -9.35 -10.62 -9.59
C TYR A 242 -10.60 -10.82 -10.44
N GLU A 243 -10.69 -11.95 -11.13
CA GLU A 243 -11.84 -12.32 -11.96
C GLU A 243 -12.72 -13.31 -11.19
N THR A 244 -13.99 -12.95 -11.00
CA THR A 244 -14.93 -13.74 -10.18
C THR A 244 -16.19 -14.16 -10.94
N THR A 245 -16.39 -13.65 -12.16
CA THR A 245 -17.67 -13.73 -12.90
C THR A 245 -17.68 -14.80 -13.99
N GLY A 246 -16.52 -15.28 -14.42
CA GLY A 246 -16.34 -16.18 -15.57
C GLY A 246 -16.41 -15.49 -16.94
N ASP A 247 -16.42 -14.15 -17.00
CA ASP A 247 -16.50 -13.37 -18.25
C ASP A 247 -15.13 -13.02 -18.84
N GLY A 248 -14.04 -13.31 -18.13
CA GLY A 248 -12.67 -13.05 -18.57
C GLY A 248 -12.16 -11.63 -18.29
N PHE A 249 -12.90 -10.83 -17.53
CA PHE A 249 -12.53 -9.48 -17.13
C PHE A 249 -12.36 -9.36 -15.61
N GLY A 250 -11.14 -9.01 -15.19
CA GLY A 250 -10.85 -8.71 -13.78
C GLY A 250 -11.60 -7.48 -13.28
N GLU A 251 -11.96 -7.51 -12.01
CA GLU A 251 -12.53 -6.40 -11.25
C GLU A 251 -11.58 -6.02 -10.12
N LEU A 252 -11.64 -4.77 -9.62
CA LEU A 252 -10.88 -4.39 -8.43
C LEU A 252 -11.46 -5.07 -7.19
N THR A 253 -10.61 -5.70 -6.39
CA THR A 253 -11.04 -6.56 -5.27
C THR A 253 -10.40 -6.21 -3.93
N PHE A 254 -9.34 -5.40 -3.89
CA PHE A 254 -8.81 -4.87 -2.64
C PHE A 254 -8.00 -3.58 -2.84
N VAL A 255 -7.78 -2.87 -1.73
CA VAL A 255 -6.75 -1.82 -1.60
C VAL A 255 -5.78 -2.26 -0.51
N GLU A 256 -4.50 -2.05 -0.71
CA GLU A 256 -3.46 -2.55 0.21
C GLU A 256 -2.40 -1.48 0.47
N PRO A 257 -2.46 -0.80 1.62
CA PRO A 257 -1.31 -0.08 2.16
C PRO A 257 -0.28 -1.09 2.67
N MET A 258 0.90 -1.10 2.06
CA MET A 258 2.08 -1.77 2.60
C MET A 258 2.87 -0.76 3.41
N VAL A 259 3.15 -1.06 4.68
CA VAL A 259 3.80 -0.13 5.61
C VAL A 259 4.95 -0.79 6.34
N THR A 260 6.13 -0.18 6.26
CA THR A 260 7.31 -0.73 6.92
C THR A 260 7.15 -0.70 8.43
N LYS A 261 7.67 -1.73 9.10
CA LYS A 261 7.69 -1.80 10.56
C LYS A 261 8.38 -0.58 11.16
N ARG A 262 9.51 -0.15 10.56
CA ARG A 262 10.26 1.02 11.01
C ARG A 262 9.42 2.30 10.98
N TYR A 263 8.60 2.47 9.94
CA TYR A 263 7.70 3.61 9.85
C TYR A 263 6.65 3.57 10.96
N LEU A 264 6.01 2.43 11.17
CA LEU A 264 5.04 2.24 12.24
C LEU A 264 5.64 2.51 13.63
N GLU A 265 6.89 2.10 13.89
CA GLU A 265 7.58 2.37 15.17
C GLU A 265 7.89 3.85 15.43
N THR A 266 7.92 4.67 14.37
CA THR A 266 8.39 6.06 14.44
C THR A 266 7.33 7.09 14.09
N VAL A 267 6.16 6.67 13.60
CA VAL A 267 5.06 7.56 13.24
C VAL A 267 4.60 8.35 14.47
N THR A 268 4.34 9.65 14.23
CA THR A 268 3.76 10.54 15.23
C THR A 268 2.68 11.37 14.55
N GLY A 269 1.53 11.55 15.20
CA GLY A 269 0.42 12.30 14.60
C GLY A 269 -0.36 11.47 13.58
N THR A 270 -0.62 12.03 12.39
CA THR A 270 -1.42 11.36 11.35
C THR A 270 -0.87 11.73 9.98
N ASP A 271 -0.38 10.72 9.27
CA ASP A 271 -0.02 10.83 7.87
C ASP A 271 -1.17 10.34 7.01
N ARG A 272 -1.42 11.03 5.90
CA ARG A 272 -2.55 10.78 5.01
C ARG A 272 -2.04 10.66 3.58
N TYR A 273 -2.56 9.65 2.90
CA TYR A 273 -2.20 9.30 1.54
C TYR A 273 -3.46 9.20 0.68
N GLU A 274 -3.36 9.59 -0.58
CA GLU A 274 -4.46 9.45 -1.54
C GLU A 274 -4.59 8.00 -1.99
N ILE A 275 -5.82 7.57 -2.23
CA ILE A 275 -6.11 6.31 -2.93
C ILE A 275 -6.57 6.71 -4.34
N PRO A 276 -5.78 6.46 -5.39
CA PRO A 276 -6.21 6.70 -6.76
C PRO A 276 -7.45 5.88 -7.10
N GLN A 277 -8.36 6.46 -7.84
CA GLN A 277 -9.68 5.89 -8.07
C GLN A 277 -9.83 5.41 -9.53
N PRO A 278 -10.57 4.32 -9.79
CA PRO A 278 -10.97 3.97 -11.14
C PRO A 278 -12.10 4.89 -11.62
N THR A 279 -12.38 4.87 -12.92
CA THR A 279 -13.59 5.50 -13.47
C THR A 279 -14.80 4.56 -13.45
N LEU A 280 -14.56 3.25 -13.41
CA LEU A 280 -15.57 2.20 -13.33
C LEU A 280 -15.31 1.31 -12.11
N TYR A 281 -16.21 1.38 -11.12
CA TYR A 281 -16.16 0.58 -9.91
C TYR A 281 -16.84 -0.79 -10.11
N PRO A 282 -16.41 -1.82 -9.37
CA PRO A 282 -16.98 -3.17 -9.49
C PRO A 282 -18.46 -3.20 -9.07
N THR A 283 -18.77 -2.51 -7.96
CA THR A 283 -20.11 -2.47 -7.36
C THR A 283 -20.45 -1.06 -6.89
N ALA A 284 -21.76 -0.79 -6.70
CA ALA A 284 -22.19 0.43 -6.02
C ALA A 284 -21.83 0.37 -4.53
N GLY A 285 -21.52 1.53 -3.94
CA GLY A 285 -21.15 1.61 -2.52
C GLY A 285 -20.36 2.87 -2.19
N ALA A 286 -19.91 3.00 -0.95
CA ALA A 286 -19.03 4.07 -0.53
C ALA A 286 -17.56 3.59 -0.56
N TYR A 287 -16.74 4.24 -1.38
CA TYR A 287 -15.33 3.89 -1.60
C TYR A 287 -14.39 4.94 -1.01
N PRO A 288 -13.29 4.53 -0.36
CA PRO A 288 -12.35 5.46 0.26
C PRO A 288 -11.49 6.16 -0.81
N THR A 289 -11.24 7.44 -0.60
CA THR A 289 -10.34 8.24 -1.46
C THR A 289 -8.99 8.51 -0.79
N ALA A 290 -8.81 8.03 0.44
CA ALA A 290 -7.57 8.17 1.18
C ALA A 290 -7.40 7.04 2.20
N TYR A 291 -6.15 6.77 2.57
CA TYR A 291 -5.82 6.02 3.78
C TYR A 291 -4.95 6.85 4.72
N THR A 292 -4.93 6.48 6.00
CA THR A 292 -4.13 7.13 7.03
C THR A 292 -3.32 6.12 7.82
N VAL A 293 -2.11 6.54 8.22
CA VAL A 293 -1.31 5.89 9.27
C VAL A 293 -1.26 6.88 10.44
N ARG A 294 -1.81 6.47 11.57
CA ARG A 294 -2.07 7.36 12.71
C ARG A 294 -1.48 6.79 13.98
N ASP A 295 -0.72 7.62 14.68
CA ASP A 295 -0.37 7.39 16.08
C ASP A 295 -1.59 7.65 16.99
N VAL A 296 -1.85 6.74 17.93
CA VAL A 296 -2.94 6.82 18.92
C VAL A 296 -2.36 6.74 20.34
N PRO A 297 -1.78 7.85 20.86
CA PRO A 297 -1.07 7.83 22.14
C PRO A 297 -1.94 7.55 23.36
N SER A 298 -3.25 7.78 23.27
CA SER A 298 -4.20 7.50 24.36
C SER A 298 -4.26 6.03 24.73
N ASP A 299 -4.02 5.16 23.73
CA ASP A 299 -4.20 3.72 23.81
C ASP A 299 -2.88 2.97 23.55
N ASP A 300 -1.76 3.69 23.50
CA ASP A 300 -0.44 3.16 23.14
C ASP A 300 -0.46 2.30 21.87
N ALA A 301 -1.12 2.84 20.84
CA ALA A 301 -1.46 2.09 19.63
C ALA A 301 -1.19 2.89 18.35
N ILE A 302 -1.28 2.21 17.21
CA ILE A 302 -1.19 2.76 15.86
C ILE A 302 -2.42 2.29 15.08
N ALA A 303 -3.01 3.16 14.28
CA ALA A 303 -4.16 2.84 13.44
C ALA A 303 -3.82 3.01 11.95
N ILE A 304 -4.27 2.07 11.14
CA ILE A 304 -4.24 2.15 9.68
C ILE A 304 -5.68 2.08 9.20
N THR A 305 -6.15 3.14 8.53
CA THR A 305 -7.58 3.25 8.16
C THR A 305 -7.76 3.74 6.74
N ILE A 306 -8.79 3.24 6.06
CA ILE A 306 -9.34 3.86 4.86
C ILE A 306 -10.43 4.87 5.26
N GLU A 307 -10.44 6.03 4.60
CA GLU A 307 -11.23 7.20 4.97
C GLU A 307 -11.73 7.99 3.75
N ALA A 308 -12.46 9.08 4.00
CA ALA A 308 -13.02 9.97 2.98
C ALA A 308 -13.81 9.23 1.90
N PHE A 309 -14.80 8.48 2.38
CA PHE A 309 -15.66 7.68 1.53
C PHE A 309 -16.53 8.55 0.61
N THR A 310 -16.51 8.22 -0.68
CA THR A 310 -17.35 8.84 -1.70
C THR A 310 -18.38 7.80 -2.18
N PRO A 311 -19.68 8.12 -2.17
CA PRO A 311 -20.69 7.25 -2.77
C PRO A 311 -20.49 7.13 -4.28
N VAL A 312 -20.53 5.91 -4.78
CA VAL A 312 -20.52 5.61 -6.22
C VAL A 312 -21.75 4.79 -6.57
N ASP A 313 -22.43 5.21 -7.62
CA ASP A 313 -23.44 4.40 -8.28
C ASP A 313 -22.73 3.45 -9.26
N ARG A 314 -23.24 2.23 -9.45
CA ARG A 314 -22.68 1.33 -10.46
C ARG A 314 -23.03 1.89 -11.84
N THR A 315 -22.09 2.55 -12.50
CA THR A 315 -22.25 3.05 -13.87
C THR A 315 -21.60 2.05 -14.84
N GLU A 316 -22.30 0.96 -15.14
CA GLU A 316 -21.84 -0.22 -15.91
C GLU A 316 -20.98 0.05 -17.15
N LEU A 317 -20.22 -0.98 -17.55
CA LEU A 317 -20.25 -1.47 -18.93
C LEU A 317 -20.36 -3.00 -18.88
N HIS A 318 -21.52 -3.52 -19.33
CA HIS A 318 -21.84 -4.94 -19.48
C HIS A 318 -20.77 -5.74 -20.23
#